data_AF-A0A376RQ66-F1
#
_entry.id   AF-A0A376RQ66-F1
#
_cell.length_a   1.000
_cell.length_b   1.000
_cell.length_c   1.000
_cell.angle_alpha   90.00
_cell.angle_beta   90.00
_cell.angle_gamma   90.00
#
_symmetry.space_group_name_H-M   'P 1'
#
loop_
_entity.id
_entity.type
_entity.pdbx_description
1 polymer ?
#
loop_
_entity_poly.entity_id
_entity_poly.type
_entity_poly.pdbx_seq_one_letter_code
_entity_poly.pdbx_strand_id
1 'polypeptide(L)'
;MPQSISVVTAEEMALHQPKSVKEALSYTPGVSVGTRGASNTYDHLIIRGFAAEGQSQNNYLNGLKLQGNFYNDAVIDPYMLERAEIMRGPVSVLYGKAVLAAC
;
A
#
# COMPACT_ATOMS: atom_id res chain seq x y z
N MET A 1 10.63 -13.91 13.00
CA MET A 1 10.38 -12.55 12.45
C MET A 1 9.13 -12.00 13.13
N PRO A 2 9.23 -11.03 14.05
CA PRO A 2 8.07 -10.54 14.80
C PRO A 2 7.18 -9.53 14.04
N GLN A 3 7.26 -9.46 12.71
CA GLN A 3 6.49 -8.52 11.88
C GLN A 3 5.46 -9.27 11.02
N SER A 4 4.25 -8.70 10.91
CA SER A 4 3.17 -9.30 10.13
C SER A 4 3.24 -8.83 8.68
N ILE A 5 3.68 -9.72 7.80
CA ILE A 5 3.75 -9.46 6.36
C ILE A 5 2.55 -10.13 5.68
N SER A 6 1.93 -9.43 4.75
CA SER A 6 0.93 -10.00 3.83
C SER A 6 1.44 -9.85 2.42
N VAL A 7 1.25 -10.85 1.59
CA VAL A 7 1.65 -10.83 0.18
C VAL A 7 0.42 -11.18 -0.65
N VAL A 8 0.12 -10.34 -1.64
CA VAL A 8 -0.91 -10.56 -2.66
C VAL A 8 -0.20 -10.84 -3.96
N THR A 9 -0.47 -12.00 -4.57
CA THR A 9 0.22 -12.43 -5.80
C THR A 9 -0.46 -11.87 -7.05
N ALA A 10 0.25 -11.82 -8.18
CA ALA A 10 -0.34 -11.48 -9.47
C ALA A 10 -1.51 -12.40 -9.86
N GLU A 11 -1.52 -13.67 -9.43
CA GLU A 11 -2.61 -14.60 -9.70
C GLU A 11 -3.89 -14.21 -8.97
N GLU A 12 -3.80 -13.79 -7.70
CA GLU A 12 -4.93 -13.27 -6.94
C GLU A 12 -5.42 -11.94 -7.54
N MET A 13 -4.51 -11.06 -7.96
CA MET A 13 -4.88 -9.84 -8.67
C MET A 13 -5.55 -10.15 -10.02
N ALA A 14 -5.08 -11.15 -10.76
CA ALA A 14 -5.71 -11.56 -12.02
C ALA A 14 -7.10 -12.16 -11.81
N LEU A 15 -7.34 -12.87 -10.70
CA LEU A 15 -8.64 -13.43 -10.35
C LEU A 15 -9.67 -12.34 -10.02
N HIS A 16 -9.26 -11.32 -9.26
CA HIS A 16 -10.15 -10.26 -8.80
C HIS A 16 -10.25 -9.06 -9.76
N GLN A 17 -9.32 -8.94 -10.70
CA GLN A 17 -9.18 -7.81 -11.64
C GLN A 17 -9.39 -6.45 -10.95
N PRO A 18 -8.61 -6.14 -9.89
CA PRO A 18 -8.75 -4.90 -9.16
C PRO A 18 -8.35 -3.71 -10.05
N LYS A 19 -9.03 -2.57 -9.89
CA LYS A 19 -8.74 -1.37 -10.69
C LYS A 19 -7.59 -0.54 -10.13
N SER A 20 -7.20 -0.78 -8.88
CA SER A 20 -6.01 -0.15 -8.29
C SER A 20 -5.43 -1.03 -7.17
N VAL A 21 -4.22 -0.71 -6.70
CA VAL A 21 -3.53 -1.51 -5.68
C VAL A 21 -4.33 -1.54 -4.38
N LYS A 22 -5.01 -0.45 -4.00
CA LYS A 22 -5.87 -0.47 -2.81
C LYS A 22 -6.94 -1.56 -2.89
N GLU A 23 -7.50 -1.81 -4.08
CA GLU A 23 -8.60 -2.75 -4.25
C GLU A 23 -8.09 -4.20 -4.19
N ALA A 24 -6.88 -4.44 -4.70
CA ALA A 24 -6.16 -5.71 -4.51
C ALA A 24 -5.94 -6.02 -3.01
N LEU A 25 -5.72 -4.99 -2.20
CA LEU A 25 -5.44 -5.12 -0.77
C LEU A 25 -6.71 -5.21 0.11
N SER A 26 -7.91 -5.17 -0.49
CA SER A 26 -9.18 -5.25 0.25
C SER A 26 -9.33 -6.51 1.09
N TYR A 27 -8.69 -7.60 0.65
CA TYR A 27 -8.69 -8.88 1.35
C TYR A 27 -7.59 -9.00 2.41
N THR A 28 -6.71 -7.99 2.53
CA THR A 28 -5.62 -8.03 3.49
C THR A 28 -6.06 -7.55 4.87
N PRO A 29 -5.89 -8.35 5.94
CA PRO A 29 -6.31 -7.95 7.28
C PRO A 29 -5.48 -6.79 7.83
N GLY A 30 -6.16 -5.82 8.45
CA GLY A 30 -5.53 -4.67 9.07
C GLY A 30 -5.17 -3.55 8.10
N VAL A 31 -5.65 -3.60 6.85
CA VAL A 31 -5.60 -2.51 5.90
C VAL A 31 -7.03 -2.01 5.63
N SER A 32 -7.22 -0.71 5.73
CA SER A 32 -8.45 -0.04 5.32
C SER A 32 -8.20 0.69 4.01
N VAL A 33 -8.91 0.21 2.99
CA VAL A 33 -8.83 0.66 1.58
C VAL A 33 -9.93 1.66 1.23
N GLY A 34 -10.88 1.85 2.15
CA GLY A 34 -12.08 2.67 1.98
C GLY A 34 -11.92 4.14 2.35
N THR A 35 -10.71 4.63 2.64
CA THR A 35 -10.47 6.01 3.09
C THR A 35 -11.03 7.07 2.13
N ARG A 36 -11.10 6.74 0.83
CA ARG A 36 -11.63 7.61 -0.22
C ARG A 36 -12.79 7.00 -1.01
N GLY A 37 -13.41 5.93 -0.48
CA GLY A 37 -14.49 5.21 -1.13
C GLY A 37 -14.16 4.80 -2.57
N ALA A 38 -15.02 5.20 -3.51
CA ALA A 38 -14.91 4.89 -4.94
C ALA A 38 -13.81 5.68 -5.69
N SER A 39 -13.16 6.67 -5.05
CA SER A 39 -12.09 7.44 -5.71
C SER A 39 -10.82 6.60 -5.81
N ASN A 40 -10.34 6.34 -7.03
CA ASN A 40 -9.08 5.64 -7.34
C ASN A 40 -7.95 6.62 -7.70
N THR A 41 -8.08 7.90 -7.34
CA THR A 41 -7.08 8.93 -7.68
C THR A 41 -5.74 8.69 -6.99
N TYR A 42 -5.78 8.19 -5.75
CA TYR A 42 -4.61 7.79 -4.98
C TYR A 42 -4.93 6.49 -4.26
N ASP A 43 -3.95 5.59 -4.18
CA ASP A 43 -3.98 4.41 -3.32
C ASP A 43 -3.60 4.82 -1.89
N HIS A 44 -4.51 5.54 -1.23
CA HIS A 44 -4.32 5.94 0.17
C HIS A 44 -4.78 4.80 1.08
N LEU A 45 -3.83 4.22 1.82
CA LEU A 45 -4.05 3.07 2.70
C LEU A 45 -3.91 3.49 4.16
N ILE A 46 -4.89 3.10 4.98
CA ILE A 46 -4.76 3.18 6.44
C ILE A 46 -4.41 1.79 6.94
N ILE A 47 -3.26 1.62 7.58
CA ILE A 47 -2.79 0.33 8.07
C ILE A 47 -2.79 0.36 9.59
N ARG A 48 -3.54 -0.56 10.23
CA ARG A 48 -3.77 -0.61 11.68
C ARG A 48 -4.27 0.73 12.28
N GLY A 49 -5.03 1.51 11.50
CA GLY A 49 -5.53 2.82 11.94
C GLY A 49 -4.54 3.98 11.77
N PHE A 50 -3.33 3.72 11.25
CA PHE A 50 -2.33 4.75 10.96
C PHE A 50 -2.24 5.01 9.45
N ALA A 51 -2.23 6.29 9.08
CA ALA A 51 -1.88 6.77 7.75
C ALA A 51 -0.64 7.66 7.84
N ALA A 52 0.02 7.90 6.70
CA ALA A 52 1.12 8.84 6.66
C ALA A 52 0.63 10.28 6.93
N GLU A 53 1.48 11.08 7.59
CA GLU A 53 1.20 12.49 7.84
C GLU A 53 0.98 13.25 6.52
N GLY A 54 0.00 14.16 6.49
CA GLY A 54 -0.29 14.99 5.31
C GLY A 54 -1.13 14.32 4.23
N GLN A 55 -1.78 13.19 4.52
CA GLN A 55 -2.54 12.38 3.56
C GLN A 55 -1.72 11.80 2.39
N SER A 56 -0.39 11.93 2.42
CA SER A 56 0.48 11.35 1.40
C SER A 56 0.50 9.83 1.46
N GLN A 57 0.89 9.21 0.35
CA GLN A 57 1.05 7.76 0.28
C GLN A 57 2.38 7.31 0.92
N ASN A 58 2.40 6.10 1.49
CA ASN A 58 3.62 5.46 1.99
C ASN A 58 3.88 4.16 1.21
N ASN A 59 3.93 4.30 -0.11
CA ASN A 59 4.09 3.18 -1.04
C ASN A 59 5.57 3.04 -1.44
N TYR A 60 5.99 1.80 -1.66
CA TYR A 60 7.31 1.41 -2.08
C TYR A 60 7.18 0.61 -3.37
N LEU A 61 8.08 0.89 -4.31
CA LEU A 61 8.18 0.15 -5.56
C LEU A 61 9.60 -0.40 -5.66
N ASN A 62 9.73 -1.72 -5.75
CA ASN A 62 11.03 -2.41 -5.82
C ASN A 62 11.98 -2.03 -4.66
N GLY A 63 11.43 -1.78 -3.47
CA GLY A 63 12.18 -1.38 -2.27
C GLY A 63 12.55 0.11 -2.21
N LEU A 64 12.20 0.91 -3.22
CA LEU A 64 12.37 2.35 -3.21
C LEU A 64 11.06 3.04 -2.84
N LYS A 65 11.14 4.01 -1.94
CA LYS A 65 9.96 4.79 -1.54
C LYS A 65 9.50 5.66 -2.70
N LEU A 66 8.24 5.53 -3.09
CA LEU A 66 7.58 6.49 -3.96
C LEU A 66 7.21 7.69 -3.13
N GLN A 67 8.17 8.59 -2.95
CA GLN A 67 7.95 9.80 -2.17
C GLN A 67 7.19 10.82 -3.01
N GLY A 68 5.87 10.82 -2.85
CA GLY A 68 5.03 11.90 -3.33
C GLY A 68 5.00 13.09 -2.37
N ASN A 69 4.51 14.23 -2.86
CA ASN A 69 4.35 15.45 -2.08
C ASN A 69 3.01 16.13 -2.39
N PHE A 70 2.20 16.38 -1.37
CA PHE A 70 0.84 16.96 -1.45
C PHE A 70 -0.09 16.20 -2.39
N TYR A 71 -0.14 16.59 -3.66
CA TYR A 71 -1.01 16.02 -4.70
C TYR A 71 -0.21 15.27 -5.78
N ASN A 72 1.12 15.33 -5.73
CA ASN A 72 1.99 14.58 -6.63
C ASN A 72 2.33 13.24 -6.00
N ASP A 73 1.33 12.39 -5.91
CA ASP A 73 1.42 11.04 -5.37
C ASP A 73 1.34 10.05 -6.54
N ALA A 74 2.32 9.15 -6.63
CA ALA A 74 2.46 8.22 -7.75
C ALA A 74 1.63 6.96 -7.51
N VAL A 75 0.83 6.58 -8.51
CA VAL A 75 0.01 5.37 -8.49
C VAL A 75 0.50 4.44 -9.59
N ILE A 76 0.56 3.14 -9.28
CA ILE A 76 0.95 2.10 -10.23
C ILE A 76 -0.27 1.23 -10.48
N ASP A 77 -0.45 0.83 -11.73
CA ASP A 77 -1.52 -0.10 -12.09
C ASP A 77 -1.17 -1.51 -11.57
N PRO A 78 -2.10 -2.22 -10.90
CA PRO A 78 -1.84 -3.55 -10.38
C PRO A 78 -1.46 -4.56 -11.47
N TYR A 79 -1.85 -4.34 -12.73
CA TYR A 79 -1.44 -5.19 -13.85
C TYR A 79 0.07 -5.15 -14.13
N MET A 80 0.75 -4.08 -13.73
CA MET A 80 2.21 -3.93 -13.89
C MET A 80 2.99 -4.53 -12.72
N LEU A 81 2.32 -5.04 -11.68
CA LEU A 81 2.94 -5.56 -10.47
C LEU A 81 2.92 -7.10 -10.47
N GLU A 82 4.06 -7.71 -10.15
CA GLU A 82 4.14 -9.17 -9.95
C GLU A 82 3.55 -9.60 -8.59
N ARG A 83 3.64 -8.72 -7.60
CA ARG A 83 3.13 -8.92 -6.24
C ARG A 83 2.98 -7.59 -5.53
N ALA A 84 2.02 -7.51 -4.61
CA ALA A 84 1.89 -6.40 -3.66
C ALA A 84 2.14 -6.94 -2.26
N GLU A 85 3.08 -6.34 -1.53
CA GLU A 85 3.46 -6.78 -0.19
C GLU A 85 3.11 -5.69 0.82
N ILE A 86 2.45 -6.05 1.91
CA ILE A 86 2.19 -5.14 3.01
C ILE A 86 2.95 -5.60 4.24
N MET A 87 3.80 -4.72 4.74
CA MET A 87 4.48 -4.87 6.03
C MET A 87 3.74 -4.10 7.11
N ARG A 88 3.18 -4.83 8.09
CA ARG A 88 2.46 -4.25 9.23
C ARG A 88 3.36 -4.23 10.45
N GLY A 89 3.73 -3.02 10.88
CA GLY A 89 4.61 -2.80 12.02
C GLY A 89 5.73 -1.80 11.72
N PRO A 90 6.54 -1.44 12.73
CA PRO A 90 7.60 -0.45 12.56
C PRO A 90 8.67 -0.93 11.58
N VAL A 91 8.60 -0.45 10.33
CA VAL A 91 9.56 -0.75 9.26
C VAL A 91 10.71 0.26 9.18
N SER A 92 10.79 1.20 10.12
CA SER A 92 11.79 2.28 10.13
C SER A 92 13.24 1.78 10.17
N VAL A 93 13.46 0.55 10.66
CA VAL A 93 14.78 -0.08 10.73
C VAL A 93 15.32 -0.44 9.34
N LEU A 94 14.45 -0.77 8.39
CA LEU A 94 14.84 -1.20 7.03
C LEU A 94 14.61 -0.12 5.98
N TYR A 95 13.57 0.72 6.16
CA TYR A 95 13.12 1.69 5.15
C TYR A 95 13.18 3.16 5.60
N GLY A 96 13.82 3.46 6.75
CA GLY A 96 14.04 4.84 7.21
C GLY A 96 12.76 5.55 7.67
N LYS A 97 12.49 6.78 7.18
CA LYS A 97 11.29 7.56 7.53
C LYS A 97 10.03 6.98 6.88
N ALA A 98 9.56 5.88 7.44
CA ALA A 98 8.34 5.19 7.10
C ALA A 98 7.38 5.26 8.29
N VAL A 99 6.11 5.59 8.04
CA VAL A 99 5.05 5.38 9.03
C VAL A 99 4.95 3.87 9.34
N LEU A 100 4.30 3.53 10.46
CA LEU A 100 4.20 2.19 11.09
C LEU A 100 3.71 1.03 10.20
N ALA A 101 3.63 1.22 8.88
CA ALA A 101 3.43 0.21 7.86
C ALA A 101 3.86 0.72 6.47
N ALA A 102 4.35 -0.19 5.62
CA ALA A 102 4.73 0.06 4.24
C ALA A 102 4.03 -0.95 3.32
N CYS A 103 3.63 -0.49 2.13
CA CYS A 103 3.11 -1.31 1.05
C CYS A 103 4.01 -1.14 -0.18
#